data_AF-A0A353GXJ2-F1
#
_entry.id   AF-A0A353GXJ2-F1
#
_cell.length_a   1.000
_cell.length_b   1.000
_cell.length_c   1.000
_cell.angle_alpha   90.00
_cell.angle_beta   90.00
_cell.angle_gamma   90.00
#
_symmetry.space_group_name_H-M   'P 1'
#
loop_
_entity.id
_entity.type
_entity.pdbx_description
1 polymer ?
#
loop_
_entity_poly.entity_id
_entity_poly.type
_entity_poly.pdbx_seq_one_letter_code
_entity_poly.pdbx_strand_id
1 'polypeptide(L)'
;MKKHLFLLISIIVCLMSIGATKLPFPVQGEYSGKIVNIGDDFFKPDFLLQQANNAVLTDTKPDEIVIDPAIKLIQPKYGSILLGDNDKRAFFLMDQDNDGYWMNFYLDQNQDYQISASEKIKSLEKWVPQKIDKKWDLLESSVTNDPIPMLVSYKGSQGEIRKKLSFYLWIKRFTRQGESEQTLVSFATASSFEGFIKLLIGKDEKLVKFRITDGNCNGCFNDYGKDFLYLDLNFDGSFSKKEAVPLYEFFDQKAGKISTQMRLLIPACPLKIAVAPATENYDTVHLEAPSDAF
;
A
#
# COMPACT_ATOMS: atom_id res chain seq x y z
N MET A 1 -9.47 -34.60 34.98
CA MET A 1 -9.80 -33.16 34.76
C MET A 1 -8.98 -32.49 33.66
N LYS A 2 -7.64 -32.60 33.62
CA LYS A 2 -6.79 -31.94 32.58
C LYS A 2 -7.13 -32.29 31.12
N LYS A 3 -7.61 -33.51 30.83
CA LYS A 3 -7.98 -33.95 29.47
C LYS A 3 -9.25 -33.27 28.91
N HIS A 4 -10.19 -32.88 29.77
CA HIS A 4 -11.42 -32.20 29.32
C HIS A 4 -11.19 -30.71 29.06
N LEU A 5 -10.21 -30.10 29.73
CA LEU A 5 -9.83 -28.70 29.51
C LEU A 5 -9.20 -28.50 28.12
N PHE A 6 -8.35 -29.43 27.68
CA PHE A 6 -7.76 -29.39 26.33
C PHE A 6 -8.81 -29.50 25.22
N LEU A 7 -9.80 -30.40 25.38
CA LEU A 7 -10.89 -30.53 24.42
C LEU A 7 -11.75 -29.26 24.34
N LEU A 8 -12.05 -28.65 25.50
CA LEU A 8 -12.82 -27.41 25.57
C LEU A 8 -12.08 -26.24 24.91
N ILE A 9 -10.76 -26.11 25.15
CA ILE A 9 -9.93 -25.09 24.52
C ILE A 9 -9.83 -25.32 23.00
N SER A 10 -9.66 -26.56 22.54
CA SER A 10 -9.64 -26.87 21.10
C SER A 10 -10.99 -26.59 20.43
N ILE A 11 -12.11 -26.86 21.10
CA ILE A 11 -13.45 -26.54 20.59
C ILE A 11 -13.64 -25.02 20.56
N ILE A 12 -13.18 -24.27 21.57
CA ILE A 12 -13.27 -22.80 21.58
C ILE A 12 -12.38 -22.19 20.48
N VAL A 13 -11.17 -22.71 20.26
CA VAL A 13 -10.28 -22.28 19.16
C VAL A 13 -10.86 -22.64 17.78
N CYS A 14 -11.51 -23.81 17.65
CA CYS A 14 -12.25 -24.18 16.44
C CYS A 14 -13.53 -23.33 16.23
N LEU A 15 -14.24 -22.96 17.30
CA LEU A 15 -15.43 -22.11 17.22
C LEU A 15 -15.07 -20.64 16.94
N MET A 16 -13.93 -20.16 17.45
CA MET A 16 -13.42 -18.82 17.11
C MET A 16 -12.86 -18.72 15.69
N SER A 17 -12.48 -19.84 15.05
CA SER A 17 -12.13 -19.87 13.63
C SER A 17 -13.34 -19.94 12.68
N ILE A 18 -14.56 -20.10 13.20
CA ILE A 18 -15.82 -19.99 12.45
C ILE A 18 -16.27 -18.52 12.31
N GLY A 19 -15.56 -17.57 12.95
CA GLY A 19 -15.76 -16.13 12.80
C GLY A 19 -15.29 -15.53 11.47
N ALA A 20 -14.87 -16.35 10.49
CA ALA A 20 -14.71 -15.90 9.12
C ALA A 20 -16.10 -15.68 8.51
N THR A 21 -16.65 -14.48 8.70
CA THR A 21 -17.78 -14.00 7.90
C THR A 21 -17.39 -14.15 6.44
N LYS A 22 -17.92 -15.16 5.77
CA LYS A 22 -17.77 -15.31 4.32
C LYS A 22 -18.34 -14.05 3.70
N LEU A 23 -17.47 -13.21 3.15
CA LEU A 23 -17.91 -12.08 2.36
C LEU A 23 -18.80 -12.59 1.23
N PRO A 24 -19.81 -11.81 0.84
CA PRO A 24 -20.60 -12.13 -0.34
C PRO A 24 -19.70 -12.17 -1.58
N PHE A 25 -20.03 -13.07 -2.50
CA PHE A 25 -19.18 -13.38 -3.64
C PHE A 25 -19.39 -12.35 -4.75
N PRO A 26 -18.31 -11.83 -5.35
CA PRO A 26 -18.41 -11.09 -6.61
C PRO A 26 -19.08 -11.92 -7.71
N VAL A 27 -19.93 -11.26 -8.49
CA VAL A 27 -20.57 -11.84 -9.67
C VAL A 27 -19.60 -11.75 -10.85
N GLN A 28 -19.72 -12.66 -11.83
CA GLN A 28 -18.94 -12.59 -13.06
C GLN A 28 -19.21 -11.26 -13.81
N GLY A 29 -18.15 -10.61 -14.28
CA GLY A 29 -18.24 -9.36 -15.03
C GLY A 29 -17.00 -8.48 -14.93
N GLU A 30 -17.04 -7.37 -15.66
CA GLU A 30 -16.04 -6.29 -15.56
C GLU A 30 -16.59 -5.14 -14.73
N TYR A 31 -15.73 -4.58 -13.89
CA TYR A 31 -16.08 -3.49 -12.98
C TYR A 31 -15.08 -2.36 -13.14
N SER A 32 -15.57 -1.22 -13.59
CA SER A 32 -14.74 -0.01 -13.72
C SER A 32 -14.50 0.64 -12.38
N GLY A 33 -13.34 1.28 -12.26
CA GLY A 33 -13.01 2.07 -11.10
C GLY A 33 -12.13 3.25 -11.47
N LYS A 34 -11.55 3.87 -10.44
CA LYS A 34 -10.62 4.98 -10.57
C LYS A 34 -9.65 4.96 -9.40
N ILE A 35 -8.45 5.44 -9.66
CA ILE A 35 -7.50 5.75 -8.59
C ILE A 35 -7.97 7.01 -7.86
N VAL A 36 -8.03 6.94 -6.54
CA VAL A 36 -8.34 8.05 -5.64
C VAL A 36 -7.30 8.13 -4.54
N ASN A 37 -7.13 9.31 -3.96
CA ASN A 37 -6.32 9.44 -2.75
C ASN A 37 -7.19 9.20 -1.51
N ILE A 38 -6.68 8.39 -0.60
CA ILE A 38 -7.26 8.16 0.71
C ILE A 38 -7.03 9.43 1.54
N GLY A 39 -8.08 9.98 2.12
CA GLY A 39 -7.96 11.11 3.06
C GLY A 39 -7.39 10.70 4.42
N ASP A 40 -7.05 11.69 5.23
CA ASP A 40 -6.32 11.56 6.50
C ASP A 40 -6.99 10.61 7.52
N ASP A 41 -8.32 10.43 7.46
CA ASP A 41 -9.09 9.63 8.41
C ASP A 41 -8.73 8.14 8.44
N PHE A 42 -8.07 7.62 7.40
CA PHE A 42 -7.63 6.23 7.34
C PHE A 42 -6.23 6.01 7.92
N PHE A 43 -5.45 7.08 8.07
CA PHE A 43 -4.06 7.07 8.50
C PHE A 43 -3.94 7.04 10.02
N LYS A 44 -4.47 5.98 10.66
CA LYS A 44 -4.10 5.70 12.06
C LYS A 44 -2.70 5.06 12.07
N PRO A 45 -1.72 5.63 12.78
CA PRO A 45 -0.32 5.18 12.75
C PRO A 45 -0.12 3.68 13.00
N ASP A 46 -0.99 3.08 13.80
CA ASP A 46 -0.93 1.67 14.16
C ASP A 46 -1.18 0.71 12.99
N PHE A 47 -1.90 1.13 11.93
CA PHE A 47 -2.20 0.26 10.78
C PHE A 47 -1.06 0.24 9.76
N LEU A 48 -0.39 1.37 9.54
CA LEU A 48 0.71 1.49 8.59
C LEU A 48 2.03 0.92 9.08
N LEU A 49 2.23 0.88 10.41
CA LEU A 49 3.48 0.47 11.03
C LEU A 49 3.91 -0.97 10.70
N GLN A 50 2.98 -1.84 10.29
CA GLN A 50 3.28 -3.25 10.02
C GLN A 50 3.53 -3.58 8.55
N GLN A 51 3.26 -2.66 7.61
CA GLN A 51 3.26 -3.00 6.17
C GLN A 51 3.91 -1.94 5.26
N ALA A 52 4.59 -0.93 5.82
CA ALA A 52 5.22 0.10 5.02
C ALA A 52 6.42 -0.41 4.21
N ASN A 53 6.59 0.16 3.01
CA ASN A 53 7.71 -0.12 2.14
C ASN A 53 8.93 0.68 2.63
N ASN A 54 9.86 -0.04 3.25
CA ASN A 54 10.97 0.54 3.99
C ASN A 54 12.20 0.68 3.09
N ALA A 55 12.79 1.87 3.09
CA ALA A 55 14.02 2.13 2.38
C ALA A 55 15.23 1.70 3.20
N VAL A 56 16.25 1.22 2.51
CA VAL A 56 17.60 1.02 3.06
C VAL A 56 18.38 2.31 2.89
N LEU A 57 18.96 2.80 3.97
CA LEU A 57 19.79 4.02 3.98
C LEU A 57 21.27 3.68 3.84
N THR A 58 22.01 4.53 3.11
CA THR A 58 23.46 4.46 2.92
C THR A 58 24.08 5.85 3.02
N ASP A 59 25.30 5.92 3.51
CA ASP A 59 26.10 7.16 3.55
C ASP A 59 26.86 7.40 2.23
N THR A 60 26.82 6.44 1.30
CA THR A 60 27.48 6.54 -0.01
C THR A 60 26.46 6.84 -1.10
N LYS A 61 26.71 7.92 -1.87
CA LYS A 61 25.89 8.28 -3.03
C LYS A 61 25.91 7.14 -4.07
N PRO A 62 24.76 6.60 -4.49
CA PRO A 62 24.71 5.69 -5.64
C PRO A 62 25.32 6.34 -6.89
N ASP A 63 26.01 5.55 -7.71
CA ASP A 63 26.66 6.06 -8.94
C ASP A 63 25.64 6.58 -9.97
N GLU A 64 24.47 5.97 -9.99
CA GLU A 64 23.38 6.22 -10.95
C GLU A 64 22.70 7.58 -10.77
N ILE A 65 22.71 8.14 -9.54
CA ILE A 65 21.99 9.38 -9.24
C ILE A 65 22.85 10.61 -9.50
N VAL A 66 22.23 11.60 -10.14
CA VAL A 66 22.78 12.94 -10.34
C VAL A 66 22.08 13.89 -9.38
N ILE A 67 22.85 14.69 -8.65
CA ILE A 67 22.32 15.64 -7.66
C ILE A 67 22.61 17.05 -8.18
N ASP A 68 21.58 17.89 -8.20
CA ASP A 68 21.69 19.29 -8.57
C ASP A 68 22.76 19.99 -7.68
N PRO A 69 23.78 20.64 -8.27
CA PRO A 69 24.84 21.31 -7.52
C PRO A 69 24.34 22.44 -6.61
N ALA A 70 23.11 22.94 -6.80
CA ALA A 70 22.49 23.90 -5.90
C ALA A 70 22.14 23.30 -4.52
N ILE A 71 22.02 21.97 -4.42
CA ILE A 71 21.75 21.28 -3.15
C ILE A 71 23.05 21.19 -2.35
N LYS A 72 23.12 21.95 -1.26
CA LYS A 72 24.25 21.93 -0.33
C LYS A 72 23.98 20.91 0.76
N LEU A 73 24.85 19.90 0.86
CA LEU A 73 24.73 18.77 1.79
C LEU A 73 25.87 18.80 2.81
N ILE A 74 25.55 18.52 4.08
CA ILE A 74 26.52 18.45 5.18
C ILE A 74 26.80 16.99 5.55
N GLN A 75 25.75 16.21 5.84
CA GLN A 75 25.84 14.79 6.20
C GLN A 75 24.72 13.99 5.51
N PRO A 76 24.75 13.92 4.16
CA PRO A 76 23.65 13.32 3.43
C PRO A 76 23.58 11.80 3.65
N LYS A 77 22.36 11.31 3.81
CA LYS A 77 22.02 9.90 3.61
C LYS A 77 21.25 9.75 2.31
N TYR A 78 21.47 8.62 1.66
CA TYR A 78 20.80 8.25 0.42
C TYR A 78 19.96 7.01 0.67
N GLY A 79 18.86 6.89 -0.04
CA GLY A 79 18.05 5.68 -0.03
C GLY A 79 17.29 5.52 -1.33
N SER A 80 16.67 4.36 -1.48
CA SER A 80 15.78 4.09 -2.60
C SER A 80 14.64 3.21 -2.15
N ILE A 81 13.55 3.30 -2.90
CA ILE A 81 12.38 2.47 -2.73
C ILE A 81 11.95 1.89 -4.06
N LEU A 82 11.57 0.61 -4.04
CA LEU A 82 11.05 -0.07 -5.23
C LEU A 82 9.56 0.20 -5.34
N LEU A 83 9.12 0.64 -6.52
CA LEU A 83 7.72 0.97 -6.80
C LEU A 83 7.30 0.35 -8.12
N GLY A 84 6.03 -0.06 -8.19
CA GLY A 84 5.48 -0.79 -9.31
C GLY A 84 6.08 -2.19 -9.41
N ASP A 85 5.88 -2.81 -10.57
CA ASP A 85 6.38 -4.15 -10.89
C ASP A 85 7.42 -4.13 -12.02
N ASN A 86 7.89 -2.94 -12.42
CA ASN A 86 8.87 -2.76 -13.50
C ASN A 86 10.32 -2.61 -13.03
N ASP A 87 10.63 -3.05 -11.81
CA ASP A 87 11.98 -3.03 -11.22
C ASP A 87 12.62 -1.62 -11.16
N LYS A 88 11.80 -0.57 -11.16
CA LYS A 88 12.22 0.84 -11.07
C LYS A 88 12.24 1.33 -9.63
N ARG A 89 13.26 2.14 -9.32
CA ARG A 89 13.47 2.70 -7.99
C ARG A 89 13.24 4.21 -8.02
N ALA A 90 12.54 4.72 -7.01
CA ALA A 90 12.60 6.15 -6.70
C ALA A 90 13.73 6.36 -5.69
N PHE A 91 14.68 7.22 -6.03
CA PHE A 91 15.80 7.56 -5.16
C PHE A 91 15.49 8.80 -4.35
N PHE A 92 16.02 8.87 -3.14
CA PHE A 92 15.97 10.07 -2.33
C PHE A 92 17.33 10.34 -1.69
N LEU A 93 17.51 11.59 -1.31
CA LEU A 93 18.54 12.01 -0.40
C LEU A 93 17.91 12.80 0.74
N MET A 94 18.50 12.66 1.92
CA MET A 94 18.08 13.37 3.12
C MET A 94 19.30 13.92 3.83
N ASP A 95 19.18 15.13 4.36
CA ASP A 95 20.22 15.77 5.17
C ASP A 95 19.60 16.35 6.44
N GLN A 96 20.43 16.50 7.47
CA GLN A 96 19.99 17.15 8.70
C GLN A 96 19.91 18.67 8.50
N ASP A 97 19.00 19.31 9.22
CA ASP A 97 19.00 20.76 9.38
C ASP A 97 19.94 21.18 10.53
N ASN A 98 19.98 22.48 10.82
CA ASN A 98 20.84 23.02 11.88
C ASN A 98 20.46 22.53 13.29
N ASP A 99 19.24 22.02 13.46
CA ASP A 99 18.73 21.48 14.71
C ASP A 99 18.95 19.96 14.81
N GLY A 100 19.57 19.35 13.79
CA GLY A 100 19.89 17.92 13.73
C GLY A 100 18.72 17.03 13.26
N TYR A 101 17.65 17.62 12.73
CA TYR A 101 16.48 16.90 12.24
C TYR A 101 16.58 16.63 10.74
N TRP A 102 16.12 15.46 10.27
CA TRP A 102 16.12 15.11 8.84
C TRP A 102 15.02 15.83 8.05
N MET A 103 15.10 17.16 7.98
CA MET A 103 14.10 18.03 7.34
C MET A 103 14.47 18.41 5.90
N ASN A 104 15.71 18.18 5.47
CA ASN A 104 16.15 18.41 4.10
C ASN A 104 15.98 17.13 3.29
N PHE A 105 14.74 16.80 2.90
CA PHE A 105 14.43 15.59 2.13
C PHE A 105 14.12 15.95 0.67
N TYR A 106 14.76 15.25 -0.27
CA TYR A 106 14.54 15.41 -1.71
C TYR A 106 14.32 14.03 -2.32
N LEU A 107 13.36 13.92 -3.22
CA LEU A 107 12.91 12.65 -3.79
C LEU A 107 12.84 12.77 -5.31
N ASP A 108 13.44 11.86 -6.05
CA ASP A 108 13.25 11.73 -7.49
C ASP A 108 11.80 11.28 -7.75
N GLN A 109 10.93 12.25 -8.01
CA GLN A 109 9.49 12.00 -8.17
C GLN A 109 9.16 11.47 -9.57
N ASN A 110 10.08 11.58 -10.53
CA ASN A 110 9.85 11.24 -11.94
C ASN A 110 10.56 9.95 -12.39
N GLN A 111 11.37 9.35 -11.51
CA GLN A 111 12.22 8.19 -11.75
C GLN A 111 13.23 8.40 -12.89
N ASP A 112 13.80 9.61 -12.98
CA ASP A 112 14.77 9.98 -14.00
C ASP A 112 16.23 10.00 -13.50
N TYR A 113 16.44 9.58 -12.25
CA TYR A 113 17.73 9.52 -11.55
C TYR A 113 18.38 10.89 -11.34
N GLN A 114 17.62 11.99 -11.47
CA GLN A 114 18.07 13.34 -11.19
C GLN A 114 17.32 13.90 -9.99
N ILE A 115 18.05 14.27 -8.95
CA ILE A 115 17.46 14.94 -7.78
C ILE A 115 17.76 16.43 -7.87
N SER A 116 16.71 17.21 -8.10
CA SER A 116 16.73 18.66 -8.26
C SER A 116 16.35 19.40 -6.97
N ALA A 117 16.77 20.66 -6.84
CA ALA A 117 16.36 21.48 -5.69
C ALA A 117 14.83 21.70 -5.62
N SER A 118 14.13 21.62 -6.76
CA SER A 118 12.67 21.71 -6.85
C SER A 118 11.93 20.52 -6.23
N GLU A 119 12.58 19.37 -6.12
CA GLU A 119 12.02 18.13 -5.57
C GLU A 119 12.14 18.02 -4.05
N LYS A 120 12.46 19.15 -3.38
CA LYS A 120 12.44 19.21 -1.92
C LYS A 120 11.02 18.98 -1.39
N ILE A 121 10.87 18.01 -0.50
CA ILE A 121 9.62 17.73 0.19
C ILE A 121 9.41 18.79 1.28
N LYS A 122 8.43 19.67 1.05
CA LYS A 122 8.11 20.79 1.97
C LYS A 122 7.04 20.45 3.01
N SER A 123 6.33 19.34 2.83
CA SER A 123 5.20 18.93 3.66
C SER A 123 5.59 18.14 4.91
N LEU A 124 6.89 17.89 5.16
CA LEU A 124 7.33 17.18 6.36
C LEU A 124 6.97 17.96 7.64
N GLU A 125 6.24 17.30 8.53
CA GLU A 125 5.89 17.84 9.84
C GLU A 125 7.10 17.92 10.78
N LYS A 126 6.94 18.75 11.81
CA LYS A 126 7.89 18.77 12.92
C LYS A 126 7.93 17.40 13.61
N TRP A 127 9.12 17.04 14.08
CA TRP A 127 9.35 15.80 14.79
C TRP A 127 8.55 15.75 16.10
N VAL A 128 7.77 14.69 16.27
CA VAL A 128 6.96 14.45 17.46
C VAL A 128 7.58 13.31 18.28
N PRO A 129 7.87 13.51 19.57
CA PRO A 129 8.34 12.44 20.44
C PRO A 129 7.29 11.33 20.61
N GLN A 130 7.69 10.06 20.48
CA GLN A 130 6.76 8.93 20.52
C GLN A 130 7.19 7.90 21.57
N LYS A 131 6.55 7.84 22.74
CA LYS A 131 6.89 6.82 23.74
C LYS A 131 6.37 5.43 23.33
N ILE A 132 7.26 4.52 22.95
CA ILE A 132 6.96 3.08 22.77
C ILE A 132 7.69 2.28 23.87
N ASP A 133 7.07 1.19 24.34
CA ASP A 133 7.40 0.43 25.55
C ASP A 133 8.80 -0.26 25.58
N LYS A 134 9.42 -0.23 26.77
CA LYS A 134 10.52 -1.00 27.42
C LYS A 134 11.74 -1.60 26.69
N LYS A 135 11.83 -1.68 25.36
CA LYS A 135 13.01 -2.26 24.66
C LYS A 135 13.59 -1.41 23.53
N TRP A 136 12.78 -0.54 22.95
CA TRP A 136 13.16 0.40 21.90
C TRP A 136 12.56 1.74 22.26
N ASP A 137 13.39 2.75 22.43
CA ASP A 137 12.92 4.12 22.55
C ASP A 137 12.76 4.63 21.11
N LEU A 138 11.54 4.58 20.59
CA LEU A 138 11.22 5.44 19.44
C LEU A 138 11.40 6.86 19.97
N LEU A 139 12.38 7.58 19.45
CA LEU A 139 12.69 8.90 19.97
C LEU A 139 11.66 9.86 19.42
N GLU A 140 11.57 9.92 18.11
CA GLU A 140 10.78 10.91 17.39
C GLU A 140 10.38 10.37 16.01
N SER A 141 9.31 10.92 15.44
CA SER A 141 8.90 10.68 14.05
C SER A 141 8.46 11.96 13.35
N SER A 142 8.69 12.03 12.04
CA SER A 142 8.13 13.03 11.13
C SER A 142 7.38 12.32 9.99
N VAL A 143 6.29 12.93 9.54
CA VAL A 143 5.45 12.45 8.44
C VAL A 143 5.13 13.63 7.53
N THR A 144 4.88 13.38 6.25
CA THR A 144 4.35 14.41 5.35
C THR A 144 2.88 14.69 5.63
N ASN A 145 2.52 15.97 5.74
CA ASN A 145 1.12 16.40 5.87
C ASN A 145 0.29 16.13 4.62
N ASP A 146 0.87 16.41 3.46
CA ASP A 146 0.24 16.15 2.17
C ASP A 146 0.90 14.96 1.50
N PRO A 147 0.14 14.06 0.85
CA PRO A 147 0.69 13.02 0.00
C PRO A 147 1.60 13.61 -1.08
N ILE A 148 2.77 12.98 -1.26
CA ILE A 148 3.72 13.32 -2.31
C ILE A 148 3.33 12.58 -3.59
N PRO A 149 3.12 13.27 -4.73
CA PRO A 149 2.92 12.60 -6.01
C PRO A 149 4.25 12.01 -6.49
N MET A 150 4.23 10.76 -6.90
CA MET A 150 5.38 10.04 -7.42
C MET A 150 4.97 9.24 -8.65
N LEU A 151 5.84 9.24 -9.65
CA LEU A 151 5.66 8.41 -10.81
C LEU A 151 6.01 6.96 -10.49
N VAL A 152 5.13 6.06 -10.89
CA VAL A 152 5.28 4.61 -10.74
C VAL A 152 5.21 3.99 -12.13
N SER A 153 6.14 3.08 -12.40
CA SER A 153 6.28 2.37 -13.66
C SER A 153 5.84 0.91 -13.51
N TYR A 154 5.02 0.44 -14.45
CA TYR A 154 4.44 -0.90 -14.45
C TYR A 154 4.71 -1.63 -15.77
N LYS A 155 4.81 -2.96 -15.70
CA LYS A 155 4.85 -3.86 -16.84
C LYS A 155 3.42 -4.08 -17.36
N GLY A 156 3.02 -3.33 -18.38
CA GLY A 156 1.75 -3.54 -19.08
C GLY A 156 1.85 -4.57 -20.20
N SER A 157 0.70 -5.13 -20.58
CA SER A 157 0.58 -6.12 -21.64
C SER A 157 0.96 -5.55 -23.02
N GLN A 158 0.83 -4.24 -23.21
CA GLN A 158 1.19 -3.54 -24.46
C GLN A 158 2.46 -2.67 -24.35
N GLY A 159 3.13 -2.67 -23.20
CA GLY A 159 4.31 -1.84 -22.96
C GLY A 159 4.34 -1.26 -21.55
N GLU A 160 5.27 -0.34 -21.30
CA GLU A 160 5.38 0.33 -20.01
C GLU A 160 4.18 1.25 -19.75
N ILE A 161 3.55 1.08 -18.58
CA ILE A 161 2.54 2.00 -18.08
C ILE A 161 3.20 2.88 -17.02
N ARG A 162 3.04 4.20 -17.13
CA ARG A 162 3.55 5.14 -16.13
C ARG A 162 2.39 5.93 -15.51
N LYS A 163 2.21 5.84 -14.20
CA LYS A 163 1.15 6.56 -13.46
C LYS A 163 1.68 7.33 -12.27
N LYS A 164 1.09 8.50 -12.02
CA LYS A 164 1.30 9.28 -10.81
C LYS A 164 0.40 8.73 -9.71
N LEU A 165 1.02 8.13 -8.71
CA LEU A 165 0.37 7.77 -7.45
C LEU A 165 0.81 8.73 -6.35
N SER A 166 0.06 8.79 -5.27
CA SER A 166 0.39 9.60 -4.10
C SER A 166 0.88 8.73 -2.96
N PHE A 167 1.88 9.19 -2.22
CA PHE A 167 2.49 8.47 -1.10
C PHE A 167 2.71 9.38 0.10
N TYR A 168 2.53 8.87 1.30
CA TYR A 168 3.04 9.51 2.51
C TYR A 168 4.47 9.05 2.78
N LEU A 169 5.32 9.98 3.17
CA LEU A 169 6.69 9.72 3.61
C LEU A 169 6.75 9.78 5.13
N TRP A 170 7.36 8.78 5.75
CA TRP A 170 7.49 8.64 7.20
C TRP A 170 8.96 8.46 7.55
N ILE A 171 9.47 9.28 8.47
CA ILE A 171 10.84 9.19 8.97
C ILE A 171 10.77 8.94 10.47
N LYS A 172 11.42 7.87 10.93
CA LYS A 172 11.46 7.47 12.34
C LYS A 172 12.90 7.40 12.82
N ARG A 173 13.15 7.96 14.01
CA ARG A 173 14.41 7.82 14.72
C ARG A 173 14.18 6.97 15.94
N PHE A 174 14.93 5.89 16.06
CA PHE A 174 14.81 4.96 17.17
C PHE A 174 16.20 4.67 17.72
N THR A 175 16.25 4.48 19.03
CA THR A 175 17.46 4.02 19.71
C THR A 175 17.12 2.82 20.58
N ARG A 176 18.10 1.96 20.77
CA ARG A 176 18.07 0.90 21.75
C ARG A 176 19.11 1.20 22.81
N GLN A 177 18.81 0.88 24.06
CA GLN A 177 19.71 1.15 25.17
C GLN A 177 21.11 0.58 24.90
N GLY A 178 22.10 1.48 24.78
CA GLY A 178 23.50 1.13 24.49
C GLY A 178 23.86 0.97 23.01
N GLU A 179 22.94 1.24 22.08
CA GLU A 179 23.17 1.21 20.63
C GLU A 179 23.15 2.63 20.03
N SER A 180 23.72 2.77 18.83
CA SER A 180 23.59 4.02 18.07
C SER A 180 22.15 4.22 17.62
N GLU A 181 21.76 5.49 17.50
CA GLU A 181 20.51 5.86 16.86
C GLU A 181 20.43 5.28 15.43
N GLN A 182 19.24 4.81 15.08
CA GLN A 182 18.91 4.32 13.75
C GLN A 182 17.78 5.17 13.17
N THR A 183 17.86 5.40 11.87
CA THR A 183 16.81 6.10 11.11
C THR A 183 16.16 5.12 10.15
N LEU A 184 14.83 5.09 10.15
CA LEU A 184 14.02 4.35 9.20
C LEU A 184 13.22 5.35 8.35
N VAL A 185 13.29 5.17 7.04
CA VAL A 185 12.45 5.87 6.08
C VAL A 185 11.47 4.87 5.49
N SER A 186 10.19 5.20 5.56
CA SER A 186 9.10 4.35 5.06
C SER A 186 8.19 5.17 4.15
N PHE A 187 7.68 4.54 3.10
CA PHE A 187 6.62 5.11 2.29
C PHE A 187 5.35 4.30 2.46
N ALA A 188 4.22 5.01 2.47
CA ALA A 188 2.89 4.42 2.51
C ALA A 188 2.09 4.92 1.31
N THR A 189 1.52 4.00 0.53
CA THR A 189 0.68 4.38 -0.62
C THR A 189 -0.57 5.10 -0.12
N ALA A 190 -0.74 6.34 -0.56
CA ALA A 190 -1.92 7.16 -0.28
C ALA A 190 -3.02 6.97 -1.33
N SER A 191 -2.71 6.31 -2.44
CA SER A 191 -3.68 6.02 -3.49
C SER A 191 -4.41 4.68 -3.26
N SER A 192 -5.63 4.57 -3.77
CA SER A 192 -6.44 3.35 -3.78
C SER A 192 -7.27 3.27 -5.04
N PHE A 193 -7.62 2.06 -5.46
CA PHE A 193 -8.53 1.85 -6.59
C PHE A 193 -9.96 1.66 -6.08
N GLU A 194 -10.87 2.56 -6.45
CA GLU A 194 -12.28 2.54 -6.03
C GLU A 194 -13.24 2.37 -7.19
N GLY A 195 -14.32 1.63 -6.97
CA GLY A 195 -15.39 1.47 -7.94
C GLY A 195 -16.64 0.85 -7.34
N PHE A 196 -17.47 0.28 -8.20
CA PHE A 196 -18.65 -0.48 -7.80
C PHE A 196 -18.60 -1.89 -8.39
N ILE A 197 -18.91 -2.89 -7.57
CA ILE A 197 -18.91 -4.30 -7.93
C ILE A 197 -20.27 -4.92 -7.61
N LYS A 198 -20.72 -5.88 -8.42
CA LYS A 198 -21.91 -6.65 -8.10
C LYS A 198 -21.55 -7.82 -7.21
N LEU A 199 -22.21 -7.95 -6.08
CA LEU A 199 -22.07 -9.06 -5.15
C LEU A 199 -23.38 -9.84 -5.06
N LEU A 200 -23.28 -11.17 -4.96
CA LEU A 200 -24.41 -12.03 -4.64
C LEU A 200 -24.60 -12.08 -3.12
N ILE A 201 -25.61 -11.37 -2.61
CA ILE A 201 -25.95 -11.31 -1.19
C ILE A 201 -27.24 -12.11 -0.98
N GLY A 202 -27.10 -13.34 -0.50
CA GLY A 202 -28.21 -14.27 -0.41
C GLY A 202 -28.65 -14.74 -1.80
N LYS A 203 -29.80 -14.27 -2.27
CA LYS A 203 -30.33 -14.55 -3.62
C LYS A 203 -30.31 -13.32 -4.55
N ASP A 204 -29.96 -12.16 -4.02
CA ASP A 204 -30.05 -10.89 -4.74
C ASP A 204 -28.67 -10.44 -5.20
N GLU A 205 -28.59 -9.93 -6.42
CA GLU A 205 -27.42 -9.16 -6.88
C GLU A 205 -27.53 -7.73 -6.34
N LYS A 206 -26.50 -7.29 -5.62
CA LYS A 206 -26.42 -5.92 -5.13
C LYS A 206 -25.16 -5.25 -5.66
N LEU A 207 -25.31 -4.01 -6.11
CA LEU A 207 -24.19 -3.15 -6.44
C LEU A 207 -23.61 -2.58 -5.15
N VAL A 208 -22.34 -2.83 -4.90
CA VAL A 208 -21.63 -2.49 -3.67
C VAL A 208 -20.39 -1.68 -4.02
N LYS A 209 -20.10 -0.64 -3.26
CA LYS A 209 -18.86 0.12 -3.42
C LYS A 209 -17.69 -0.73 -2.94
N PHE A 210 -16.60 -0.73 -3.69
CA PHE A 210 -15.37 -1.41 -3.28
C PHE A 210 -14.17 -0.47 -3.32
N ARG A 211 -13.14 -0.83 -2.55
CA ARG A 211 -11.82 -0.22 -2.57
C ARG A 211 -10.76 -1.30 -2.50
N ILE A 212 -9.73 -1.18 -3.34
CA ILE A 212 -8.49 -1.95 -3.22
C ILE A 212 -7.42 -1.00 -2.69
N THR A 213 -6.82 -1.36 -1.56
CA THR A 213 -5.70 -0.63 -0.94
C THR A 213 -4.46 -1.49 -1.05
N ASP A 214 -3.38 -0.86 -1.52
CA ASP A 214 -2.04 -1.45 -1.56
C ASP A 214 -1.54 -1.64 -0.13
N GLY A 215 -1.43 -2.91 0.28
CA GLY A 215 -1.07 -3.26 1.64
C GLY A 215 0.43 -3.11 1.89
N ASN A 216 1.26 -3.48 0.91
CA ASN A 216 2.71 -3.50 1.08
C ASN A 216 3.40 -2.20 0.67
N CYS A 217 2.63 -1.23 0.18
CA CYS A 217 3.04 0.13 -0.15
C CYS A 217 4.05 0.23 -1.32
N ASN A 218 3.96 -0.64 -2.33
CA ASN A 218 4.78 -0.58 -3.54
C ASN A 218 4.08 0.11 -4.74
N GLY A 219 2.82 0.50 -4.61
CA GLY A 219 2.00 1.11 -5.65
C GLY A 219 1.33 0.11 -6.59
N CYS A 220 1.40 -1.19 -6.34
CA CYS A 220 0.67 -2.23 -7.07
C CYS A 220 -0.64 -2.55 -6.35
N PHE A 221 -1.71 -2.80 -7.11
CA PHE A 221 -3.04 -3.13 -6.57
C PHE A 221 -3.42 -4.61 -6.80
N ASN A 222 -2.45 -5.45 -7.17
CA ASN A 222 -2.63 -6.86 -7.47
C ASN A 222 -1.70 -7.77 -6.65
N ASP A 223 -1.17 -7.29 -5.53
CA ASP A 223 -0.35 -8.07 -4.61
C ASP A 223 -1.25 -8.95 -3.74
N TYR A 224 -1.78 -10.03 -4.35
CA TYR A 224 -2.68 -10.97 -3.67
C TYR A 224 -2.07 -11.52 -2.37
N GLY A 225 -2.90 -11.53 -1.33
CA GLY A 225 -2.53 -11.93 0.03
C GLY A 225 -1.84 -10.84 0.86
N LYS A 226 -1.42 -9.72 0.25
CA LYS A 226 -0.85 -8.56 0.93
C LYS A 226 -1.79 -7.36 0.87
N ASP A 227 -2.36 -7.10 -0.31
CA ASP A 227 -3.33 -6.03 -0.51
C ASP A 227 -4.66 -6.32 0.16
N PHE A 228 -5.47 -5.28 0.30
CA PHE A 228 -6.77 -5.38 0.94
C PHE A 228 -7.90 -5.01 -0.01
N LEU A 229 -8.98 -5.80 0.02
CA LEU A 229 -10.26 -5.48 -0.57
C LEU A 229 -11.22 -5.04 0.53
N TYR A 230 -11.75 -3.83 0.40
CA TYR A 230 -12.84 -3.31 1.20
C TYR A 230 -14.14 -3.36 0.41
N LEU A 231 -15.22 -3.79 1.05
CA LEU A 231 -16.57 -3.82 0.48
C LEU A 231 -17.54 -3.10 1.42
N ASP A 232 -18.20 -2.06 0.94
CA ASP A 232 -19.21 -1.30 1.70
C ASP A 232 -20.49 -2.12 1.83
N LEU A 233 -20.49 -3.06 2.79
CA LEU A 233 -21.57 -4.03 2.97
C LEU A 233 -22.76 -3.46 3.74
N ASN A 234 -22.54 -2.39 4.49
CA ASN A 234 -23.59 -1.67 5.21
C ASN A 234 -24.22 -0.53 4.39
N PHE A 235 -23.66 -0.21 3.21
CA PHE A 235 -24.14 0.79 2.26
C PHE A 235 -24.11 2.22 2.84
N ASP A 236 -23.14 2.52 3.71
CA ASP A 236 -23.01 3.84 4.33
C ASP A 236 -22.05 4.78 3.57
N GLY A 237 -21.44 4.31 2.48
CA GLY A 237 -20.53 5.07 1.63
C GLY A 237 -19.10 5.18 2.19
N SER A 238 -18.85 4.64 3.37
CA SER A 238 -17.55 4.58 4.04
C SER A 238 -17.00 3.15 4.06
N PHE A 239 -15.75 3.01 4.47
CA PHE A 239 -15.12 1.69 4.62
C PHE A 239 -14.61 1.54 6.03
N SER A 240 -15.10 0.54 6.74
CA SER A 240 -14.64 0.18 8.08
C SER A 240 -13.57 -0.92 8.03
N LYS A 241 -12.77 -1.05 9.09
CA LYS A 241 -11.81 -2.17 9.22
C LYS A 241 -12.47 -3.55 9.19
N LYS A 242 -13.75 -3.65 9.55
CA LYS A 242 -14.50 -4.93 9.55
C LYS A 242 -14.94 -5.34 8.14
N GLU A 243 -14.91 -4.40 7.19
CA GLU A 243 -15.22 -4.62 5.78
C GLU A 243 -13.98 -4.90 4.94
N ALA A 244 -12.81 -4.88 5.57
CA ALA A 244 -11.54 -5.20 4.97
C ALA A 244 -11.28 -6.71 5.00
N VAL A 245 -10.84 -7.26 3.87
CA VAL A 245 -10.23 -8.59 3.82
C VAL A 245 -8.94 -8.55 3.03
N PRO A 246 -8.02 -9.51 3.26
CA PRO A 246 -6.93 -9.72 2.32
C PRO A 246 -7.49 -9.96 0.91
N LEU A 247 -6.82 -9.39 -0.08
CA LEU A 247 -7.16 -9.55 -1.48
C LEU A 247 -6.76 -10.96 -1.93
N TYR A 248 -7.72 -11.75 -2.39
CA TYR A 248 -7.47 -13.10 -2.89
C TYR A 248 -7.71 -13.18 -4.39
N GLU A 249 -6.85 -13.90 -5.10
CA GLU A 249 -6.99 -14.12 -6.53
C GLU A 249 -8.16 -15.06 -6.85
N PHE A 250 -8.31 -16.13 -6.07
CA PHE A 250 -9.31 -17.17 -6.32
C PHE A 250 -10.33 -17.26 -5.20
N PHE A 251 -11.58 -17.54 -5.55
CA PHE A 251 -12.65 -17.78 -4.59
C PHE A 251 -13.72 -18.71 -5.16
N ASP A 252 -14.45 -19.40 -4.28
CA ASP A 252 -15.54 -20.28 -4.67
C ASP A 252 -16.87 -19.53 -4.72
N GLN A 253 -17.50 -19.44 -5.89
CA GLN A 253 -18.87 -18.97 -6.00
C GLN A 253 -19.84 -20.17 -5.92
N LYS A 254 -20.77 -20.13 -4.96
CA LYS A 254 -21.75 -21.20 -4.75
C LYS A 254 -23.14 -20.82 -5.26
N ALA A 255 -23.67 -21.63 -6.17
CA ALA A 255 -25.04 -21.57 -6.63
C ALA A 255 -25.75 -22.90 -6.30
N GLY A 256 -26.40 -22.96 -5.14
CA GLY A 256 -27.01 -24.18 -4.63
C GLY A 256 -25.96 -25.26 -4.30
N LYS A 257 -26.00 -26.40 -5.01
CA LYS A 257 -25.02 -27.50 -4.84
C LYS A 257 -23.80 -27.39 -5.75
N ILE A 258 -23.83 -26.47 -6.72
CA ILE A 258 -22.73 -26.28 -7.67
C ILE A 258 -21.80 -25.21 -7.09
N SER A 259 -20.51 -25.51 -7.07
CA SER A 259 -19.44 -24.58 -6.70
C SER A 259 -18.57 -24.39 -7.92
N THR A 260 -18.45 -23.15 -8.38
CA THR A 260 -17.55 -22.76 -9.46
C THR A 260 -16.41 -21.96 -8.86
N GLN A 261 -15.18 -22.34 -9.18
CA GLN A 261 -14.02 -21.54 -8.80
C GLN A 261 -13.93 -20.33 -9.73
N MET A 262 -13.93 -19.15 -9.14
CA MET A 262 -13.80 -17.86 -9.81
C MET A 262 -12.43 -17.28 -9.55
N ARG A 263 -12.04 -16.33 -10.40
CA ARG A 263 -10.81 -15.56 -10.33
C ARG A 263 -11.14 -14.07 -10.38
N LEU A 264 -10.55 -13.30 -9.48
CA LEU A 264 -10.54 -11.85 -9.50
C LEU A 264 -9.28 -11.38 -10.22
N LEU A 265 -9.42 -10.88 -11.44
CA LEU A 265 -8.35 -10.42 -12.31
C LEU A 265 -8.11 -8.93 -12.08
N ILE A 266 -6.92 -8.59 -11.58
CA ILE A 266 -6.51 -7.22 -11.30
C ILE A 266 -5.10 -7.02 -11.88
N PRO A 267 -4.90 -6.13 -12.85
CA PRO A 267 -3.56 -5.73 -13.27
C PRO A 267 -2.90 -4.85 -12.20
N ALA A 268 -1.57 -4.69 -12.23
CA ALA A 268 -0.83 -3.92 -11.23
C ALA A 268 -1.31 -2.46 -11.11
N CYS A 269 -1.69 -1.85 -12.24
CA CYS A 269 -2.34 -0.53 -12.30
C CYS A 269 -3.70 -0.63 -13.03
N PRO A 270 -4.81 -0.81 -12.29
CA PRO A 270 -6.12 -1.08 -12.88
C PRO A 270 -6.87 0.17 -13.37
N LEU A 271 -7.45 0.05 -14.56
CA LEU A 271 -8.61 0.82 -15.02
C LEU A 271 -9.92 0.12 -14.63
N LYS A 272 -9.90 -1.21 -14.73
CA LYS A 272 -11.00 -2.10 -14.39
C LYS A 272 -10.46 -3.32 -13.66
N ILE A 273 -11.37 -4.04 -13.03
CA ILE A 273 -11.15 -5.40 -12.55
C ILE A 273 -12.15 -6.33 -13.24
N ALA A 274 -11.81 -7.60 -13.36
CA ALA A 274 -12.73 -8.59 -13.88
C ALA A 274 -12.91 -9.75 -12.90
N VAL A 275 -14.10 -10.32 -12.89
CA VAL A 275 -14.40 -11.58 -12.23
C VAL A 275 -14.77 -12.56 -13.32
N ALA A 276 -14.01 -13.66 -13.42
CA ALA A 276 -14.20 -14.68 -14.44
C ALA A 276 -14.02 -16.09 -13.85
N PRO A 277 -14.57 -17.15 -14.47
CA PRO A 277 -14.23 -18.53 -14.13
C PRO A 277 -12.71 -18.75 -14.13
N ALA A 278 -12.19 -19.47 -13.14
CA ALA A 278 -10.74 -19.63 -12.96
C ALA A 278 -10.02 -20.33 -14.13
N THR A 279 -10.74 -21.10 -14.93
CA THR A 279 -10.21 -21.84 -16.09
C THR A 279 -10.36 -21.10 -17.42
N GLU A 280 -10.98 -19.92 -17.43
CA GLU A 280 -11.19 -19.15 -18.65
C GLU A 280 -9.92 -18.34 -18.99
N ASN A 281 -9.51 -18.38 -20.26
CA ASN A 281 -8.47 -17.49 -20.76
C ASN A 281 -9.08 -16.11 -20.96
N TYR A 282 -8.65 -15.15 -20.14
CA TYR A 282 -9.17 -13.79 -20.16
C TYR A 282 -8.08 -12.83 -20.61
N ASP A 283 -8.35 -12.04 -21.65
CA ASP A 283 -7.46 -10.97 -22.09
C ASP A 283 -7.50 -9.82 -21.07
N THR A 284 -6.36 -9.46 -20.48
CA THR A 284 -6.29 -8.44 -19.43
C THR A 284 -5.95 -7.06 -19.95
N VAL A 285 -5.64 -6.91 -21.25
CA VAL A 285 -5.18 -5.64 -21.84
C VAL A 285 -6.16 -4.50 -21.58
N HIS A 286 -7.47 -4.73 -21.70
CA HIS A 286 -8.49 -3.71 -21.48
C HIS A 286 -8.79 -3.42 -20.00
N LEU A 287 -8.16 -4.14 -19.07
CA LEU A 287 -8.24 -3.89 -17.63
C LEU A 287 -7.16 -2.89 -17.18
N GLU A 288 -6.08 -2.74 -17.95
CA GLU A 288 -4.93 -1.91 -17.61
C GLU A 288 -5.23 -0.40 -17.76
N ALA A 289 -4.72 0.40 -16.85
CA ALA A 289 -4.78 1.85 -16.96
C ALA A 289 -3.86 2.38 -18.08
N PRO A 290 -4.28 3.39 -18.85
CA PRO A 290 -3.36 4.07 -19.76
C PRO A 290 -2.29 4.83 -18.98
N SER A 291 -1.12 5.11 -19.56
CA SER A 291 -0.13 6.01 -18.95
C SER A 291 -0.70 7.41 -18.73
N ASP A 292 -0.18 8.14 -17.73
CA ASP A 292 -0.42 9.58 -17.62
C ASP A 292 0.30 10.33 -18.75
N ALA A 293 -0.30 11.45 -19.18
CA ALA A 293 0.39 12.38 -20.07
C ALA A 293 1.51 13.10 -19.30
N PHE A 294 2.68 13.20 -19.92
CA PHE A 294 3.86 13.90 -19.41
C PHE A 294 3.98 15.29 -20.02
#